data_AF-A0A0M9E2R7-F1
#
_entry.id   AF-A0A0M9E2R7-F1
#
_cell.length_a   1.000
_cell.length_b   1.000
_cell.length_c   1.000
_cell.angle_alpha   90.00
_cell.angle_beta   90.00
_cell.angle_gamma   90.00
#
_symmetry.space_group_name_H-M   'P 1'
#
loop_
_entity.id
_entity.type
_entity.pdbx_description
1 polymer ?
#
loop_
_entity_poly.entity_id
_entity_poly.type
_entity_poly.pdbx_seq_one_letter_code
_entity_poly.pdbx_strand_id
1 'polypeptide(L)'
;MIITRKQLAQKLMDYLLHRTTFNDLVDWAELVMMDAEFEEQHFELIREIISRLGVGDVRLFGMTFEDYEEFLSKLGYRIHFTFAEKEKEMPWKSEHGQHSIINELPRMPIYETNQIANTTAW
;
A
#
# COMPACT_ATOMS: atom_id res chain seq x y z
N MET A 1 -6.02 -0.18 -28.84
CA MET A 1 -5.82 1.08 -28.06
C MET A 1 -4.33 1.33 -27.91
N ILE A 2 -3.87 2.57 -27.79
CA ILE A 2 -2.44 2.84 -27.56
C ILE A 2 -2.18 2.90 -26.05
N ILE A 3 -1.31 2.01 -25.55
CA ILE A 3 -0.79 2.06 -24.18
C ILE A 3 0.43 2.97 -24.14
N THR A 4 0.35 3.97 -23.27
CA THR A 4 1.44 4.90 -22.97
C THR A 4 2.17 4.49 -21.71
N ARG A 5 3.41 4.98 -21.54
CA ARG A 5 4.18 4.76 -20.29
C ARG A 5 3.43 5.23 -19.04
N LYS A 6 2.62 6.29 -19.16
CA LYS A 6 1.82 6.86 -18.08
C LYS A 6 0.69 5.91 -17.66
N GLN A 7 0.00 5.30 -18.62
CA GLN A 7 -1.06 4.33 -18.33
C GLN A 7 -0.49 3.06 -17.67
N LEU A 8 0.65 2.57 -18.17
CA LEU A 8 1.35 1.45 -17.56
C LEU A 8 1.76 1.75 -16.12
N ALA A 9 2.40 2.91 -15.87
CA ALA A 9 2.74 3.34 -14.51
C ALA A 9 1.51 3.42 -13.60
N GLN A 10 0.37 3.92 -14.11
CA GLN A 10 -0.87 3.98 -13.33
C GLN A 10 -1.36 2.60 -12.90
N LYS A 11 -1.29 1.60 -13.79
CA LYS A 11 -1.67 0.22 -13.45
C LYS A 11 -0.78 -0.39 -12.36
N LEU A 12 0.53 -0.17 -12.45
CA LEU A 12 1.46 -0.60 -11.41
C LEU A 12 1.16 0.08 -10.07
N MET A 13 0.90 1.40 -10.08
CA MET A 13 0.55 2.16 -8.87
C MET A 13 -0.78 1.69 -8.27
N ASP A 14 -1.80 1.42 -9.09
CA ASP A 14 -3.09 0.94 -8.60
C ASP A 14 -2.95 -0.44 -7.93
N TYR A 15 -2.08 -1.31 -8.45
CA TYR A 15 -1.76 -2.59 -7.80
C TYR A 15 -1.02 -2.41 -6.47
N LEU A 16 0.06 -1.62 -6.45
CA LEU A 16 0.84 -1.37 -5.23
C LEU A 16 0.04 -0.66 -4.13
N LEU A 17 -0.96 0.14 -4.52
CA LEU A 17 -1.88 0.82 -3.60
C LEU A 17 -3.14 -0.01 -3.29
N HIS A 18 -3.17 -1.28 -3.67
CA HIS A 18 -4.28 -2.22 -3.42
C HIS A 18 -5.65 -1.75 -3.96
N ARG A 19 -5.65 -0.98 -5.05
CA ARG A 19 -6.88 -0.57 -5.76
C ARG A 19 -7.34 -1.61 -6.79
N THR A 20 -6.44 -2.51 -7.16
CA THR A 20 -6.69 -3.66 -8.04
C THR A 20 -5.96 -4.88 -7.48
N THR A 21 -6.35 -6.08 -7.89
CA THR A 21 -5.63 -7.30 -7.47
C THR A 21 -4.44 -7.59 -8.38
N PHE A 22 -3.59 -8.52 -7.94
CA PHE A 22 -2.49 -9.02 -8.76
C PHE A 22 -3.00 -9.71 -10.04
N ASN A 23 -4.00 -10.58 -9.91
CA ASN A 23 -4.59 -11.29 -11.05
C ASN A 23 -5.19 -10.32 -12.07
N ASP A 24 -5.91 -9.29 -11.61
CA ASP A 24 -6.45 -8.26 -12.52
C ASP A 24 -5.36 -7.52 -13.30
N LEU A 25 -4.16 -7.35 -12.70
CA LEU A 25 -3.02 -6.74 -13.36
C LEU A 25 -2.42 -7.67 -14.43
N VAL A 26 -2.33 -8.98 -14.13
CA VAL A 26 -1.87 -10.01 -15.07
C VAL A 26 -2.84 -10.13 -16.25
N ASP A 27 -4.13 -10.32 -15.98
CA ASP A 27 -5.18 -10.42 -17.00
C ASP A 27 -5.18 -9.18 -17.91
N TRP A 28 -5.02 -7.99 -17.33
CA TRP A 28 -4.89 -6.75 -18.09
C TRP A 28 -3.67 -6.77 -19.01
N ALA A 29 -2.51 -7.23 -18.52
CA ALA A 29 -1.29 -7.29 -19.31
C ALA A 29 -1.39 -8.29 -20.47
N GLU A 30 -2.04 -9.45 -20.25
CA GLU A 30 -2.31 -10.43 -21.31
C GLU A 30 -3.19 -9.83 -22.41
N LEU A 31 -4.32 -9.22 -22.05
CA LEU A 31 -5.23 -8.56 -23.00
C LEU A 31 -4.52 -7.46 -23.80
N VAL A 32 -3.67 -6.69 -23.13
CA VAL A 32 -2.88 -5.63 -23.76
C VAL A 32 -1.86 -6.19 -24.74
N MET A 33 -1.19 -7.30 -24.43
CA MET A 33 -0.26 -7.94 -25.37
C MET A 33 -0.95 -8.50 -26.61
N MET A 34 -2.22 -8.87 -26.51
CA MET A 34 -2.98 -9.41 -27.65
C MET A 34 -3.47 -8.31 -28.61
N ASP A 35 -4.07 -7.24 -28.07
CA ASP A 35 -4.91 -6.33 -28.87
C ASP A 35 -4.50 -4.84 -28.80
N ALA A 36 -3.44 -4.48 -28.05
CA ALA A 36 -3.00 -3.10 -27.92
C ALA A 36 -1.82 -2.75 -28.84
N GLU A 37 -1.75 -1.46 -29.16
CA GLU A 37 -0.56 -0.82 -29.70
C GLU A 37 0.19 -0.10 -28.57
N PHE A 38 1.48 0.16 -28.74
CA PHE A 38 2.29 0.86 -27.73
C PHE A 38 2.81 2.19 -28.25
N GLU A 39 2.96 3.16 -27.36
CA GLU A 39 3.60 4.45 -27.63
C GLU A 39 4.99 4.26 -28.25
N GLU A 40 5.18 4.68 -29.50
CA GLU A 40 6.39 4.40 -30.29
C GLU A 40 7.69 4.79 -29.58
N GLN A 41 7.72 5.97 -28.95
CA GLN A 41 8.90 6.48 -28.26
C GLN A 41 9.38 5.57 -27.12
N HIS A 42 8.47 4.79 -26.53
CA HIS A 42 8.73 3.94 -25.37
C HIS A 42 8.35 2.48 -25.64
N PHE A 43 8.21 2.10 -26.91
CA PHE A 43 7.69 0.80 -27.35
C PHE A 43 8.38 -0.37 -26.65
N GLU A 44 9.71 -0.44 -26.72
CA GLU A 44 10.47 -1.57 -26.15
C GLU A 44 10.31 -1.67 -24.64
N LEU A 45 10.36 -0.53 -23.94
CA LEU A 45 10.20 -0.50 -22.48
C LEU A 45 8.80 -0.96 -22.06
N ILE A 46 7.77 -0.45 -22.74
CA ILE A 46 6.37 -0.78 -22.46
C ILE A 46 6.13 -2.27 -22.73
N ARG A 47 6.59 -2.76 -23.88
CA ARG A 47 6.46 -4.17 -24.27
C ARG A 47 7.17 -5.09 -23.30
N GLU A 48 8.41 -4.78 -22.89
CA GLU A 48 9.19 -5.56 -21.92
C GLU A 48 8.43 -5.74 -20.60
N ILE A 49 7.96 -4.64 -20.01
CA ILE A 49 7.25 -4.67 -18.73
C ILE A 49 5.94 -5.46 -18.85
N ILE A 50 5.13 -5.17 -19.89
CA ILE A 50 3.83 -5.86 -20.05
C ILE A 50 4.03 -7.36 -20.29
N SER A 51 5.06 -7.74 -21.06
CA SER A 51 5.37 -9.16 -21.30
C SER A 51 5.73 -9.88 -20.01
N ARG A 52 6.40 -9.20 -19.07
CA ARG A 52 6.73 -9.76 -17.75
C ARG A 52 5.53 -9.83 -16.82
N LEU A 53 4.66 -8.82 -16.86
CA LEU A 53 3.40 -8.80 -16.10
C LEU A 53 2.49 -9.95 -16.53
N GLY A 54 2.33 -10.18 -17.83
CA GLY A 54 1.40 -11.18 -18.39
C GLY A 54 1.76 -12.65 -18.12
N VAL A 55 2.86 -12.92 -17.42
CA VAL A 55 3.23 -14.28 -16.98
C VAL A 55 3.48 -14.35 -15.47
N GLY A 56 3.19 -13.27 -14.73
CA GLY A 56 3.62 -13.09 -13.35
C GLY A 56 2.92 -14.00 -12.33
N ASP A 57 1.78 -14.59 -12.68
CA ASP A 57 1.03 -15.54 -11.84
C ASP A 57 1.59 -16.97 -11.91
N VAL A 58 2.45 -17.25 -12.89
CA VAL A 58 3.19 -18.50 -12.98
C VAL A 58 4.29 -18.51 -11.93
N ARG A 59 4.32 -19.53 -11.06
CA ARG A 59 5.22 -19.64 -9.89
C ARG A 59 6.71 -19.36 -10.18
N LEU A 60 7.21 -19.70 -11.37
CA LEU A 60 8.61 -19.49 -11.76
C LEU A 60 8.91 -18.05 -12.20
N PHE A 61 7.88 -17.25 -12.46
CA PHE A 61 7.95 -15.88 -12.96
C PHE A 61 7.33 -14.86 -11.98
N GLY A 62 7.12 -15.29 -10.72
CA GLY A 62 6.59 -14.40 -9.68
C GLY A 62 7.42 -13.13 -9.55
N MET A 63 6.73 -12.00 -9.37
CA MET A 63 7.37 -10.69 -9.26
C MET A 63 7.58 -10.30 -7.79
N THR A 64 8.77 -9.76 -7.51
CA THR A 64 9.08 -9.18 -6.21
C THR A 64 8.70 -7.70 -6.18
N PHE A 65 8.76 -7.09 -4.99
CA PHE A 65 8.56 -5.64 -4.87
C PHE A 65 9.61 -4.85 -5.69
N GLU A 66 10.86 -5.30 -5.68
CA GLU A 66 11.98 -4.69 -6.39
C GLU A 66 11.77 -4.66 -7.91
N ASP A 67 11.11 -5.68 -8.48
CA ASP A 67 10.73 -5.67 -9.90
C ASP A 67 9.80 -4.48 -10.22
N TYR A 68 8.79 -4.23 -9.36
CA TYR A 68 7.88 -3.10 -9.54
C TYR A 68 8.57 -1.75 -9.34
N GLU A 69 9.51 -1.68 -8.39
CA GLU A 69 10.34 -0.48 -8.19
C GLU A 69 11.21 -0.19 -9.42
N GLU A 70 11.85 -1.22 -10.00
CA GLU A 70 12.64 -1.09 -11.21
C GLU A 70 11.78 -0.64 -12.40
N PHE A 71 10.60 -1.24 -12.60
CA PHE A 71 9.68 -0.85 -13.66
C PHE A 71 9.25 0.62 -13.53
N LEU A 72 8.84 1.04 -12.33
CA LEU A 72 8.44 2.43 -12.09
C LEU A 72 9.61 3.39 -12.29
N SER A 73 10.82 3.02 -11.86
CA SER A 73 12.05 3.79 -12.11
C SER A 73 12.31 4.00 -13.60
N LYS A 74 12.28 2.91 -14.41
CA LYS A 74 12.44 2.99 -15.87
C LYS A 74 11.35 3.86 -16.53
N LEU A 75 10.14 3.87 -15.98
CA LEU A 75 9.02 4.71 -16.46
C LEU A 75 9.11 6.18 -16.01
N GLY A 76 10.09 6.53 -15.16
CA GLY A 76 10.36 7.89 -14.68
C GLY A 76 9.70 8.24 -13.33
N TYR A 77 9.32 7.22 -12.54
CA TYR A 77 8.69 7.36 -11.23
C TYR A 77 9.61 6.86 -10.12
N ARG A 78 9.40 7.34 -8.90
CA ARG A 78 10.08 6.85 -7.70
C ARG A 78 9.04 6.50 -6.64
N ILE A 79 9.23 5.38 -5.96
CA ILE A 79 8.39 4.98 -4.83
C ILE A 79 8.88 5.68 -3.57
N HIS A 80 7.96 6.19 -2.76
CA HIS A 80 8.22 6.71 -1.42
C HIS A 80 7.18 6.15 -0.45
N PHE A 81 7.66 5.57 0.64
CA PHE A 81 6.80 5.00 1.67
C PHE A 81 6.69 5.93 2.88
N THR A 82 5.48 6.00 3.44
CA THR A 82 5.24 6.51 4.78
C THR A 82 4.52 5.41 5.56
N PHE A 83 4.89 5.26 6.82
CA PHE A 83 4.31 4.25 7.70
C PHE A 83 3.53 4.96 8.79
N ALA A 84 2.31 4.48 9.03
CA ALA A 84 1.51 4.89 10.17
C ALA A 84 1.28 3.66 11.06
N GLU A 85 1.50 3.81 12.36
CA GLU A 85 1.09 2.80 13.33
C GLU A 85 -0.44 2.82 13.40
N LYS A 86 -1.08 1.64 13.41
CA LYS A 86 -2.52 1.57 13.69
C LYS A 86 -2.75 2.13 15.09
N GLU A 87 -3.67 3.09 15.24
CA GLU A 87 -4.15 3.46 16.57
C GLU A 87 -4.56 2.17 17.30
N LYS A 88 -4.11 2.01 18.55
CA LYS A 88 -4.63 0.94 19.41
C LYS A 88 -6.15 1.09 19.46
N GLU A 89 -6.87 0.11 18.91
CA GLU A 89 -8.31 0.00 19.15
C GLU A 89 -8.50 -0.08 20.66
N MET A 90 -8.97 1.03 21.24
CA MET A 90 -9.28 1.08 22.66
C MET A 90 -10.57 0.28 22.88
N PRO A 91 -10.55 -0.79 23.69
CA PRO A 91 -11.61 -1.81 23.74
C PRO A 91 -12.98 -1.28 24.17
N TRP A 92 -13.06 -0.10 24.79
CA TRP A 92 -14.33 0.49 25.22
C TRP A 92 -15.05 1.31 24.13
N LYS A 93 -14.45 1.50 22.94
CA LYS A 93 -15.10 2.23 21.83
C LYS A 93 -16.06 1.37 21.00
N SER A 94 -16.04 0.04 21.11
CA SER A 94 -16.82 -0.87 20.26
C SER A 94 -18.21 -1.24 20.79
N GLU A 95 -18.54 -0.93 22.05
CA GLU A 95 -19.79 -1.43 22.67
C GLU A 95 -20.88 -0.39 22.88
N HIS A 96 -20.59 0.91 22.74
CA HIS A 96 -21.58 1.97 22.97
C HIS A 96 -21.63 2.99 21.84
N GLY A 97 -22.07 2.53 20.67
CA GLY A 97 -22.71 3.40 19.70
C GLY A 97 -24.12 3.76 20.19
N GLN A 98 -24.30 5.04 20.56
CA GLN A 98 -25.56 5.74 20.85
C GLN A 98 -26.12 5.62 22.28
N HIS A 99 -25.50 6.33 23.22
CA HIS A 99 -26.28 7.20 24.11
C HIS A 99 -25.63 8.58 24.15
N SER A 100 -26.37 9.59 23.69
CA SER A 100 -26.06 10.99 23.93
C SER A 100 -26.09 11.22 25.43
N ILE A 101 -24.93 11.42 26.07
CA ILE A 101 -24.87 12.03 27.39
C ILE A 101 -24.08 13.33 27.26
N ILE A 102 -24.86 14.38 27.10
CA ILE A 102 -24.54 15.75 27.49
C ILE A 102 -23.77 15.79 28.82
N ASN A 103 -22.58 16.41 28.79
CA ASN A 103 -21.84 16.96 29.93
C ASN A 103 -21.57 16.04 31.14
N GLU A 104 -20.63 15.10 31.06
CA GLU A 104 -19.74 14.81 32.20
C GLU A 104 -18.33 14.50 31.66
N LEU A 105 -17.36 15.36 31.97
CA LEU A 105 -15.94 15.08 31.73
C LEU A 105 -15.54 13.84 32.55
N PRO A 106 -14.85 12.85 31.97
CA PRO A 106 -14.41 11.69 32.73
C PRO A 106 -13.40 12.13 33.79
N ARG A 107 -13.65 11.75 35.05
CA ARG A 107 -12.66 11.92 36.13
C ARG A 107 -11.39 11.14 35.76
N MET A 108 -10.28 11.85 35.63
CA MET A 108 -8.95 11.26 35.43
C MET A 108 -8.63 10.30 36.59
N PRO A 109 -8.03 9.12 36.32
CA PRO A 109 -7.51 8.28 37.38
C PRO A 109 -6.37 9.02 38.10
N ILE A 110 -6.50 9.15 39.41
CA ILE A 110 -5.43 9.64 40.28
C ILE A 110 -4.33 8.58 40.26
N TYR A 111 -3.22 8.86 39.59
CA TYR A 111 -2.01 8.06 39.73
C TYR A 111 -1.50 8.25 41.17
N GLU A 112 -1.50 7.17 41.96
CA GLU A 112 -0.79 7.16 43.24
C GLU A 112 0.69 7.47 42.96
N THR A 113 1.14 8.62 43.46
CA THR A 113 2.57 8.95 43.54
C THR A 113 3.25 7.89 44.40
N ASN A 114 3.98 6.99 43.75
CA ASN A 114 4.93 6.09 44.40
C ASN A 114 5.86 6.93 45.29
N GLN A 115 5.72 6.77 46.60
CA GLN A 115 6.64 7.35 47.57
C GLN A 115 7.98 6.62 47.45
N ILE A 116 8.97 7.29 46.86
CA ILE A 116 10.37 6.93 47.04
C ILE A 116 10.76 7.42 48.45
N ALA A 117 10.48 6.61 49.46
CA ALA A 117 11.02 6.83 50.80
C ALA A 117 12.42 6.19 50.86
N ASN A 118 13.43 7.03 50.71
CA ASN A 118 14.82 6.70 51.00
C ASN A 118 14.94 6.19 52.44
N THR A 119 15.29 4.92 52.63
CA THR A 119 15.80 4.43 53.90
C THR A 119 17.26 4.88 54.04
N THR A 120 17.46 6.00 54.74
CA THR A 120 18.73 6.31 55.40
C THR A 120 18.41 6.77 56.81
N ALA A 121 18.73 5.95 57.81
CA ALA A 121 18.81 6.35 59.21
C ALA A 121 19.48 5.24 60.06
N TRP A 122 20.74 5.51 60.40
CA TRP A 122 21.48 5.19 61.64
C TRP A 122 21.67 3.73 62.10
#